data_AF-A0A965PMA7-F1
#
_entry.id   AF-A0A965PMA7-F1
#
_cell.length_a   1.000
_cell.length_b   1.000
_cell.length_c   1.000
_cell.angle_alpha   90.00
_cell.angle_beta   90.00
_cell.angle_gamma   90.00
#
_symmetry.space_group_name_H-M   'P 1'
#
loop_
_entity.id
_entity.type
_entity.pdbx_description
1 polymer ?
#
loop_
_entity_poly.entity_id
_entity_poly.type
_entity_poly.pdbx_seq_one_letter_code
_entity_poly.pdbx_strand_id
1 'polypeptide(L)'
;MDFTRIKSDVNGNPRHVIHFLALEPEGADHGALTISERYQRVIKAANKLGGRKYHNKSYGGGVVFQAYECELPRLVAMIRALLENKQ
;
A
#
# COMPACT_ATOMS: atom_id res chain seq x y z
N MET A 1 -8.99 -4.36 4.73
CA MET A 1 -7.76 -4.10 3.93
C MET A 1 -7.57 -5.32 3.05
N ASP A 2 -7.79 -5.15 1.76
CA ASP A 2 -7.78 -6.27 0.81
C ASP A 2 -6.60 -6.14 -0.14
N PHE A 3 -5.80 -7.20 -0.21
CA PHE A 3 -4.71 -7.35 -1.15
C PHE A 3 -5.18 -8.13 -2.37
N THR A 4 -4.91 -7.59 -3.55
CA THR A 4 -5.07 -8.29 -4.81
C THR A 4 -3.75 -8.92 -5.21
N ARG A 5 -3.70 -10.24 -5.37
CA ARG A 5 -2.51 -10.90 -5.93
C ARG A 5 -2.39 -10.55 -7.41
N ILE A 6 -1.22 -10.07 -7.80
CA ILE A 6 -0.90 -9.83 -9.21
C ILE A 6 0.15 -10.84 -9.68
N LYS A 7 0.40 -10.87 -10.99
CA LYS A 7 1.45 -11.72 -11.56
C LYS A 7 2.75 -11.56 -10.77
N SER A 8 3.43 -12.66 -10.46
CA SER A 8 4.77 -12.62 -9.84
C SER A 8 5.74 -11.75 -10.63
N ASP A 9 6.84 -11.34 -10.00
CA ASP A 9 7.92 -10.66 -10.72
C ASP A 9 8.68 -11.63 -11.65
N VAL A 10 9.73 -11.12 -12.32
CA VAL A 10 10.54 -11.91 -13.26
C VAL A 10 11.21 -13.11 -12.58
N ASN A 11 11.49 -13.01 -11.28
CA ASN A 11 12.15 -14.04 -10.48
C ASN A 11 11.14 -14.98 -9.79
N GLY A 12 9.84 -14.83 -10.06
CA GLY A 12 8.79 -15.65 -9.46
C GLY A 12 8.30 -15.18 -8.08
N ASN A 13 8.82 -14.06 -7.56
CA ASN A 13 8.41 -13.58 -6.24
C ASN A 13 6.94 -13.12 -6.27
N PRO A 14 6.10 -13.58 -5.32
CA PRO A 14 4.71 -13.15 -5.23
C PRO A 14 4.61 -11.63 -5.05
N ARG A 15 3.64 -11.03 -5.74
CA ARG A 15 3.34 -9.60 -5.65
C ARG A 15 1.89 -9.39 -5.26
N HIS A 16 1.69 -8.57 -4.26
CA HIS A 16 0.37 -8.24 -3.72
C HIS A 16 0.18 -6.73 -3.80
N VAL A 17 -0.89 -6.30 -4.46
CA VAL A 17 -1.23 -4.88 -4.59
C VAL A 17 -2.38 -4.53 -3.67
N ILE A 18 -2.30 -3.37 -3.03
CA ILE A 18 -3.40 -2.77 -2.28
C ILE A 18 -3.68 -1.37 -2.82
N HIS A 19 -4.95 -0.99 -2.85
CA HIS A 19 -5.35 0.33 -3.31
C HIS A 19 -4.89 1.39 -2.30
N PHE A 20 -4.39 2.54 -2.76
CA PHE A 20 -3.80 3.52 -1.85
C PHE A 20 -4.80 4.09 -0.84
N LEU A 21 -6.08 4.21 -1.21
CA LEU A 21 -7.15 4.66 -0.31
C LEU A 21 -7.31 3.74 0.91
N ALA A 22 -7.03 2.44 0.78
CA ALA A 22 -7.09 1.51 1.91
C ALA A 22 -5.89 1.64 2.87
N LEU A 23 -4.87 2.40 2.47
CA LEU A 23 -3.67 2.70 3.25
C LEU A 23 -3.66 4.14 3.76
N GLU A 24 -4.75 4.87 3.60
CA GLU A 24 -4.85 6.20 4.18
C GLU A 24 -5.32 6.10 5.63
N PRO A 25 -4.69 6.82 6.57
CA PRO A 25 -5.23 6.95 7.91
C PRO A 25 -6.61 7.61 7.86
N GLU A 26 -7.55 7.04 8.62
CA GLU A 26 -8.88 7.62 8.82
C GLU A 26 -8.75 9.00 9.44
N GLY A 27 -9.53 9.98 8.95
CA GLY A 27 -9.48 11.36 9.43
C GLY A 27 -8.36 12.21 8.84
N ALA A 28 -7.58 11.68 7.87
CA ALA A 28 -6.70 12.52 7.08
C ALA A 28 -7.49 13.65 6.40
N ASP A 29 -6.91 14.85 6.32
CA ASP A 29 -7.49 16.02 5.64
C ASP A 29 -7.69 15.76 4.13
N HIS A 30 -8.70 14.95 3.81
CA HIS A 30 -9.06 14.57 2.44
C HIS A 30 -9.53 15.78 1.63
N GLY A 31 -9.90 16.89 2.29
CA GLY A 31 -10.25 18.16 1.68
C GLY A 31 -9.09 19.16 1.54
N ALA A 32 -7.99 19.02 2.29
CA ALA A 32 -6.86 19.95 2.22
C ALA A 32 -5.75 19.49 1.25
N LEU A 33 -5.61 18.17 1.07
CA LEU A 33 -4.59 17.58 0.20
C LEU A 33 -5.20 17.09 -1.11
N THR A 34 -4.52 17.36 -2.22
CA THR A 34 -4.87 16.79 -3.52
C THR A 34 -4.73 15.27 -3.52
N ILE A 35 -5.42 14.58 -4.43
CA ILE A 35 -5.29 13.12 -4.62
C ILE A 35 -3.83 12.69 -4.82
N SER A 36 -3.05 13.51 -5.54
CA SER A 36 -1.63 13.26 -5.79
C SER A 36 -0.81 13.32 -4.50
N GLU A 37 -1.01 14.33 -3.65
CA GLU A 37 -0.29 14.46 -2.38
C GLU A 37 -0.65 13.36 -1.39
N ARG A 38 -1.94 13.03 -1.32
CA ARG A 38 -2.46 11.88 -0.56
C ARG A 38 -1.78 10.59 -0.98
N TYR A 39 -1.70 10.34 -2.29
CA TYR A 39 -1.02 9.18 -2.82
C TYR A 39 0.48 9.18 -2.48
N GLN A 40 1.19 10.30 -2.66
CA GLN A 40 2.61 10.42 -2.31
C GLN A 40 2.87 10.18 -0.82
N ARG A 41 1.99 10.66 0.06
CA ARG A 41 2.05 10.39 1.50
C ARG A 41 1.97 8.90 1.80
N VAL A 42 1.02 8.20 1.18
CA VAL A 42 0.88 6.74 1.31
C VAL A 42 2.10 6.00 0.77
N ILE A 43 2.63 6.38 -0.40
CA ILE A 43 3.85 5.78 -0.94
C ILE A 43 5.02 5.96 0.02
N LYS A 44 5.23 7.17 0.56
CA LYS A 44 6.33 7.45 1.49
C LYS A 44 6.22 6.63 2.77
N ALA A 45 5.00 6.41 3.26
CA ALA A 45 4.72 5.53 4.39
C ALA A 45 5.02 4.05 4.05
N ALA A 46 4.47 3.56 2.94
CA ALA A 46 4.63 2.17 2.52
C ALA A 46 6.07 1.81 2.13
N ASN A 47 6.86 2.75 1.60
CA ASN A 47 8.28 2.55 1.30
C ASN A 47 9.08 2.12 2.54
N LYS A 48 8.68 2.54 3.75
CA LYS A 48 9.31 2.10 5.01
C LYS A 48 9.10 0.61 5.29
N LEU A 49 8.05 0.03 4.71
CA LEU A 49 7.66 -1.37 4.84
C LEU A 49 8.02 -2.19 3.59
N GLY A 50 8.87 -1.65 2.71
CA GLY A 50 9.25 -2.31 1.45
C GLY A 50 8.21 -2.24 0.33
N GLY A 51 7.11 -1.52 0.54
CA GLY A 51 6.12 -1.24 -0.50
C GLY A 51 6.71 -0.36 -1.61
N ARG A 52 6.20 -0.53 -2.82
CA ARG A 52 6.58 0.29 -3.99
C ARG A 52 5.36 0.87 -4.69
N LYS A 53 5.54 1.99 -5.36
CA LYS A 53 4.51 2.61 -6.20
C LYS A 53 4.07 1.63 -7.28
N TYR A 54 2.77 1.35 -7.34
CA TYR A 54 2.16 0.56 -8.41
C TYR A 54 1.31 1.47 -9.30
N HIS A 55 1.85 1.79 -10.47
CA HIS A 55 1.16 2.60 -11.47
C HIS A 55 0.48 1.68 -12.48
N ASN A 56 -0.83 1.52 -12.34
CA ASN A 56 -1.65 0.79 -13.31
C ASN A 56 -2.94 1.57 -13.59
N LYS A 57 -3.24 1.78 -14.87
CA LYS A 57 -4.43 2.53 -15.33
C LYS A 57 -5.74 1.89 -14.88
N SER A 58 -5.81 0.55 -14.80
CA SER A 58 -7.03 -0.16 -14.39
C SER A 58 -7.28 -0.15 -12.89
N TYR A 59 -6.25 0.15 -12.08
CA TYR A 59 -6.31 0.04 -10.62
C TYR A 59 -6.32 1.40 -9.91
N GLY A 60 -6.33 2.52 -10.64
CA GLY A 60 -6.42 3.86 -10.04
C GLY A 60 -5.22 4.31 -9.20
N GLY A 61 -4.15 3.51 -9.16
CA GLY A 61 -2.98 3.72 -8.31
C GLY A 61 -3.01 2.82 -7.07
N GLY A 62 -1.88 2.17 -6.80
CA GLY A 62 -1.77 1.28 -5.65
C GLY A 62 -0.36 1.26 -5.09
N VAL A 63 -0.19 0.43 -4.07
CA VAL A 63 1.10 0.03 -3.53
C VAL A 63 1.26 -1.45 -3.73
N VAL A 64 2.38 -1.85 -4.33
CA VAL A 64 2.75 -3.26 -4.46
C VAL A 64 3.74 -3.64 -3.37
N PHE A 65 3.51 -4.79 -2.76
CA PHE A 65 4.41 -5.43 -1.83
C PHE A 65 4.85 -6.78 -2.38
N GLN A 66 6.13 -7.08 -2.24
CA GLN A 66 6.68 -8.42 -2.44
C GLN A 66 6.67 -9.09 -1.07
N ALA A 67 5.77 -10.05 -0.89
CA ALA A 67 5.63 -10.78 0.37
C ALA A 67 5.08 -12.17 0.05
N TYR A 68 5.63 -13.18 0.70
CA TYR A 68 5.11 -14.54 0.62
C TYR A 68 3.84 -14.69 1.47
N GLU A 69 3.06 -15.75 1.22
CA GLU A 69 1.81 -16.00 1.95
C GLU A 69 2.00 -16.13 3.46
N CYS A 70 3.14 -16.67 3.90
CA CYS A 70 3.50 -16.75 5.31
C CYS A 70 3.86 -15.38 5.93
N GLU A 71 4.27 -14.40 5.13
CA GLU A 71 4.68 -13.06 5.59
C GLU A 71 3.54 -12.03 5.53
N LEU A 72 2.51 -12.30 4.70
CA LEU A 72 1.35 -11.45 4.52
C LEU A 72 0.69 -11.03 5.85
N PRO A 73 0.40 -11.95 6.81
CA PRO A 73 -0.20 -11.57 8.08
C PRO A 73 0.65 -10.56 8.87
N ARG A 74 1.97 -10.74 8.86
CA ARG A 74 2.91 -9.83 9.54
C ARG A 74 2.92 -8.46 8.85
N LEU A 75 2.96 -8.44 7.51
CA LEU A 75 2.91 -7.19 6.74
C LEU A 75 1.62 -6.41 7.03
N VAL A 76 0.47 -7.09 7.08
CA VAL A 76 -0.83 -6.48 7.43
C VAL A 76 -0.78 -5.85 8.82
N ALA A 77 -0.24 -6.55 9.82
CA ALA A 77 -0.10 -6.01 11.17
C ALA A 77 0.80 -4.77 11.21
N MET A 78 1.92 -4.79 10.50
CA MET A 78 2.84 -3.63 10.41
C MET A 78 2.19 -2.44 9.72
N ILE A 79 1.40 -2.67 8.66
CA ILE A 79 0.67 -1.61 7.97
C ILE A 79 -0.37 -0.98 8.90
N ARG A 80 -1.17 -1.79 9.60
CA ARG A 80 -2.17 -1.30 10.57
C ARG A 80 -1.53 -0.43 11.66
N ALA A 81 -0.47 -0.93 12.29
CA ALA A 81 0.28 -0.18 13.28
C ALA A 81 0.81 1.15 12.72
N LEU A 82 1.24 1.18 11.46
CA LEU A 82 1.73 2.41 10.83
C LEU A 82 0.61 3.43 10.58
N LEU A 83 -0.62 2.98 10.32
CA LEU A 83 -1.78 3.88 10.20
C LEU A 83 -2.22 4.44 11.54
N GLU A 84 -2.24 3.61 12.59
CA GLU A 84 -2.64 4.00 13.95
C GLU A 84 -1.68 5.03 14.56
N ASN A 85 -0.36 4.86 14.38
CA ASN A 85 0.66 5.78 14.89
C ASN A 85 0.68 7.16 14.18
N LYS A 86 -0.16 7.36 13.17
CA LYS A 86 -0.24 8.60 12.38
C LYS A 86 -1.57 9.33 12.54
N GLN A 87 -2.44 8.88 13.44
CA GLN A 87 -3.61 9.63 13.92
C GLN A 87 -3.21 10.66 14.97
#